data_AF-A0A4R1K1B7-F1
#
_entry.id   AF-A0A4R1K1B7-F1
#
_cell.length_a   1.000
_cell.length_b   1.000
_cell.length_c   1.000
_cell.angle_alpha   90.00
_cell.angle_beta   90.00
_cell.angle_gamma   90.00
#
_symmetry.space_group_name_H-M   'P 1'
#
loop_
_entity.id
_entity.type
_entity.pdbx_description
1 polymer ?
#
loop_
_entity_poly.entity_id
_entity_poly.type
_entity_poly.pdbx_seq_one_letter_code
_entity_poly.pdbx_strand_id
1 'polypeptide(L)'
;MKKFVLLLIILSFLSCKKDSKETGIEIKQNHKTQKRNVWESMSFEEQVRSIKNNTPEDSITSNDISYINDSILRGKFKLDISKYQHDNKKNKCYPIRFSKKIILEFHNEGFKNLGDLNGDKKEDSVFVLQNLNSCEEGDSYYFTDNNIPRIQTESYCCHPESIFSIGDIDEDGGNEIAEYYSSCTSNFKSFRIWTLKDNKWKFIEQFGFFYNNGKYEVFKDFDKLYKKISKNKFKFLEISDMRGNGEMVKEWRTVTME
;
A
#
# COMPACT_ATOMS: atom_id res chain seq x y z
N MET A 1 34.06 25.68 -48.06
CA MET A 1 33.80 25.14 -49.41
C MET A 1 32.72 24.07 -49.28
N LYS A 2 31.51 24.32 -49.79
CA LYS A 2 30.96 23.75 -51.05
C LYS A 2 30.93 22.21 -51.05
N LYS A 3 29.89 21.47 -51.44
CA LYS A 3 28.48 21.64 -51.85
C LYS A 3 28.13 20.24 -52.40
N PHE A 4 26.94 19.70 -52.10
CA PHE A 4 26.18 18.74 -52.94
C PHE A 4 26.87 17.35 -53.20
N VAL A 5 26.20 16.23 -53.46
CA VAL A 5 25.16 15.96 -54.47
C VAL A 5 24.41 14.68 -54.09
N LEU A 6 23.09 14.81 -54.18
CA LEU A 6 22.03 13.81 -54.28
C LEU A 6 22.26 12.87 -55.50
N LEU A 7 22.10 11.56 -55.37
CA LEU A 7 21.77 10.72 -56.53
C LEU A 7 20.58 9.81 -56.23
N LEU A 8 19.59 9.89 -57.13
CA LEU A 8 18.24 9.36 -57.06
C LEU A 8 18.01 8.59 -58.38
N ILE A 9 17.22 7.50 -58.30
CA ILE A 9 16.47 6.82 -59.39
C ILE A 9 17.33 5.91 -60.29
N ILE A 10 17.02 4.63 -60.48
CA ILE A 10 16.04 4.04 -61.44
C ILE A 10 15.87 2.55 -61.03
N LEU A 11 14.70 2.09 -60.56
CA LEU A 11 13.55 1.55 -61.32
C LEU A 11 13.73 0.12 -61.89
N SER A 12 12.99 -0.83 -61.31
CA SER A 12 12.33 -1.95 -62.00
C SER A 12 11.30 -2.57 -61.04
N PHE A 13 10.04 -2.11 -61.04
CA PHE A 13 8.95 -2.69 -61.82
C PHE A 13 9.04 -4.22 -61.99
N LEU A 14 8.43 -4.95 -61.05
CA LEU A 14 7.71 -6.18 -61.36
C LEU A 14 6.24 -5.96 -60.97
N SER A 15 5.56 -5.26 -61.88
CA SER A 15 4.12 -5.36 -62.06
C SER A 15 3.84 -6.68 -62.77
N CYS A 16 3.05 -7.55 -62.15
CA CYS A 16 2.26 -8.55 -62.88
C CYS A 16 0.83 -8.48 -62.37
N LYS A 17 -0.01 -7.83 -63.18
CA LYS A 17 -1.47 -7.85 -63.10
C LYS A 17 -1.95 -8.70 -64.28
N LYS A 18 -2.85 -9.66 -64.01
CA LYS A 18 -3.86 -10.34 -64.87
C LYS A 18 -3.99 -11.81 -64.44
N ASP A 19 -5.15 -12.45 -64.35
CA ASP A 19 -6.52 -12.12 -64.76
C ASP A 19 -7.49 -12.87 -63.83
N SER A 20 -8.70 -12.33 -63.72
CA SER A 20 -9.86 -12.90 -63.05
C SER A 20 -10.33 -14.22 -63.68
N LYS A 21 -10.62 -15.21 -62.83
CA LYS A 21 -11.67 -16.20 -63.09
C LYS A 21 -12.59 -16.27 -61.87
N GLU A 22 -13.83 -15.87 -62.09
CA GLU A 22 -14.96 -16.20 -61.22
C GLU A 22 -15.08 -17.73 -61.13
N THR A 23 -14.95 -18.25 -59.93
CA THR A 23 -15.63 -19.49 -59.53
C THR A 23 -16.39 -19.16 -58.27
N GLY A 24 -17.71 -19.05 -58.41
CA GLY A 24 -18.62 -18.80 -57.32
C GLY A 24 -18.46 -19.86 -56.22
N ILE A 25 -18.05 -19.41 -55.05
CA ILE A 25 -18.30 -20.09 -53.80
C ILE A 25 -18.88 -19.01 -52.89
N GLU A 26 -20.19 -19.10 -52.63
CA GLU A 26 -20.82 -18.38 -51.54
C GLU A 26 -20.06 -18.71 -50.26
N ILE A 27 -19.20 -17.78 -49.82
CA ILE A 27 -18.73 -17.80 -48.45
C ILE A 27 -19.92 -17.39 -47.61
N LYS A 28 -20.67 -18.40 -47.13
CA LYS A 28 -21.60 -18.25 -46.02
C LYS A 28 -20.88 -17.42 -44.96
N GLN A 29 -21.42 -16.24 -44.68
CA GLN A 29 -21.05 -15.47 -43.51
C GLN A 29 -21.35 -16.35 -42.30
N ASN A 30 -20.34 -17.11 -41.85
CA ASN A 30 -20.32 -17.65 -40.52
C ASN A 30 -20.34 -16.42 -39.61
N HIS A 31 -21.53 -16.13 -39.05
CA HIS A 31 -21.66 -15.35 -37.85
C HIS A 31 -20.60 -15.85 -36.88
N LYS A 32 -19.51 -15.08 -36.71
CA LYS A 32 -18.64 -15.21 -35.57
C LYS A 32 -19.53 -14.88 -34.38
N THR A 33 -20.11 -15.90 -33.78
CA THR A 33 -20.63 -15.83 -32.42
C THR A 33 -19.45 -15.38 -31.59
N GLN A 34 -19.47 -14.10 -31.22
CA GLN A 34 -18.53 -13.49 -30.30
C GLN A 34 -18.57 -14.36 -29.05
N LYS A 35 -17.55 -15.20 -28.83
CA LYS A 35 -17.43 -15.98 -27.59
C LYS A 35 -17.38 -14.96 -26.47
N ARG A 36 -18.53 -14.75 -25.82
CA ARG A 36 -18.64 -13.88 -24.65
C ARG A 36 -17.63 -14.41 -23.65
N ASN A 37 -16.69 -13.58 -23.23
CA ASN A 37 -15.73 -13.97 -22.22
C ASN A 37 -16.52 -14.35 -20.97
N VAL A 38 -16.50 -15.63 -20.59
CA VAL A 38 -17.31 -16.16 -19.48
C VAL A 38 -17.04 -15.35 -18.20
N TRP A 39 -15.79 -14.92 -18.02
CA TRP A 39 -15.37 -14.05 -16.92
C TRP A 39 -16.13 -12.71 -16.86
N GLU A 40 -16.26 -12.03 -18.00
CA GLU A 40 -16.94 -10.72 -18.08
C GLU A 40 -18.46 -10.83 -17.86
N SER A 41 -19.03 -12.03 -18.03
CA SER A 41 -20.45 -12.28 -17.76
C SER A 41 -20.77 -12.65 -16.31
N MET A 42 -19.76 -12.96 -15.50
CA MET A 42 -19.92 -13.30 -14.08
C MET A 42 -20.12 -12.05 -13.22
N SER A 43 -20.91 -12.17 -12.16
CA SER A 43 -20.96 -11.17 -11.08
C SER A 43 -19.62 -11.05 -10.36
N PHE A 44 -19.41 -9.95 -9.64
CA PHE A 44 -18.19 -9.72 -8.86
C PHE A 44 -17.96 -10.85 -7.84
N GLU A 45 -19.01 -11.30 -7.16
CA GLU A 45 -18.97 -12.36 -6.16
C GLU A 45 -18.58 -13.71 -6.78
N GLU A 46 -19.10 -14.01 -7.98
CA GLU A 46 -18.72 -15.21 -8.72
C GLU A 46 -17.26 -15.16 -9.18
N GLN A 47 -16.79 -13.99 -9.62
CA GLN A 47 -15.38 -13.79 -10.00
C GLN A 47 -14.45 -13.98 -8.78
N VAL A 48 -14.79 -13.38 -7.63
CA VAL A 48 -14.05 -13.58 -6.37
C VAL A 48 -14.05 -15.06 -5.95
N ARG A 49 -15.19 -15.74 -6.03
CA ARG A 49 -15.29 -17.18 -5.73
C ARG A 49 -14.43 -18.01 -6.67
N SER A 50 -14.44 -17.69 -7.96
CA SER A 50 -13.59 -18.35 -8.96
C SER A 50 -12.10 -18.14 -8.66
N ILE A 51 -11.69 -16.94 -8.23
CA ILE A 51 -10.31 -16.69 -7.82
C ILE A 51 -9.93 -17.60 -6.66
N LYS A 52 -10.77 -17.67 -5.61
CA LYS A 52 -10.55 -18.50 -4.42
C LYS A 52 -10.48 -19.99 -4.76
N ASN A 53 -11.43 -20.50 -5.55
CA ASN A 53 -11.48 -21.91 -5.94
C ASN A 53 -10.28 -22.34 -6.80
N ASN A 54 -9.72 -21.42 -7.57
CA ASN A 54 -8.54 -21.65 -8.41
C ASN A 54 -7.23 -21.25 -7.72
N THR A 55 -7.25 -20.93 -6.42
CA THR A 55 -6.02 -20.67 -5.65
C THR A 55 -5.35 -22.00 -5.31
N PRO A 56 -4.04 -22.17 -5.64
CA PRO A 56 -3.30 -23.39 -5.30
C PRO A 56 -3.26 -23.67 -3.78
N GLU A 57 -3.10 -24.94 -3.39
CA GLU A 57 -3.10 -25.35 -1.99
C GLU A 57 -2.00 -24.70 -1.13
N ASP A 58 -0.85 -24.37 -1.73
CA ASP A 58 0.28 -23.71 -1.08
C ASP A 58 0.13 -22.17 -1.01
N SER A 59 -1.00 -21.67 -1.50
CA SER A 59 -1.30 -20.25 -1.63
C SER A 59 -2.61 -19.90 -0.92
N ILE A 60 -2.81 -18.61 -0.67
CA ILE A 60 -4.08 -18.06 -0.19
C ILE A 60 -4.44 -16.79 -0.96
N THR A 61 -5.71 -16.41 -0.90
CA THR A 61 -6.11 -15.07 -1.31
C THR A 61 -5.85 -14.06 -0.20
N SER A 62 -5.47 -12.84 -0.56
CA SER A 62 -5.22 -11.71 0.35
C SER A 62 -6.34 -11.42 1.36
N ASN A 63 -7.58 -11.79 1.01
CA ASN A 63 -8.77 -11.63 1.86
C ASN A 63 -9.26 -12.95 2.49
N ASP A 64 -8.40 -13.96 2.61
CA ASP A 64 -8.68 -15.19 3.35
C ASP A 64 -8.58 -14.94 4.87
N ILE A 65 -9.67 -14.43 5.43
CA ILE A 65 -9.74 -14.04 6.84
C ILE A 65 -9.60 -15.21 7.80
N SER A 66 -10.07 -16.40 7.42
CA SER A 66 -9.89 -17.60 8.25
C SER A 66 -8.40 -17.90 8.39
N TYR A 67 -7.68 -17.94 7.26
CA TYR A 67 -6.23 -18.17 7.32
C TYR A 67 -5.49 -17.07 8.09
N ILE A 68 -5.82 -15.79 7.84
CA ILE A 68 -5.19 -14.66 8.55
C ILE A 68 -5.41 -14.77 10.06
N ASN A 69 -6.64 -14.97 10.52
CA ASN A 69 -6.96 -15.07 11.94
C ASN A 69 -6.30 -16.29 12.60
N ASP A 70 -6.32 -17.44 11.93
CA ASP A 70 -5.87 -18.70 12.53
C ASP A 70 -4.34 -18.86 12.47
N SER A 71 -3.71 -18.45 11.36
CA SER A 71 -2.28 -18.70 11.11
C SER A 71 -1.39 -17.49 11.41
N ILE A 72 -1.84 -16.28 11.09
CA ILE A 72 -1.04 -15.06 11.27
C ILE A 72 -1.31 -14.45 12.64
N LEU A 73 -2.58 -14.23 12.99
CA LEU A 73 -2.97 -13.65 14.27
C LEU A 73 -3.08 -14.69 15.40
N ARG A 74 -3.06 -15.99 15.03
CA ARG A 74 -3.07 -17.14 15.96
C ARG A 74 -4.22 -17.07 16.97
N GLY A 75 -5.38 -16.58 16.53
CA GLY A 75 -6.58 -16.43 17.37
C GLY A 75 -6.49 -15.35 18.46
N LYS A 76 -5.39 -14.60 18.57
CA LYS A 76 -5.24 -13.51 19.56
C LYS A 76 -6.21 -12.36 19.30
N PHE A 77 -6.54 -12.14 18.03
CA PHE A 77 -7.48 -11.14 17.57
C PHE A 77 -8.27 -11.70 16.39
N LYS A 78 -9.54 -11.32 16.27
CA LYS A 78 -10.41 -11.68 15.15
C LYS A 78 -10.60 -10.47 14.25
N LEU A 79 -9.79 -10.38 13.20
CA LEU A 79 -9.86 -9.33 12.20
C LEU A 79 -11.17 -9.45 11.41
N ASP A 80 -11.82 -8.30 11.21
CA ASP A 80 -12.93 -8.11 10.30
C ASP A 80 -12.57 -7.08 9.20
N ILE A 81 -12.64 -7.50 7.95
CA ILE A 81 -12.41 -6.67 6.76
C ILE A 81 -13.70 -6.37 5.99
N SER A 82 -14.87 -6.74 6.53
CA SER A 82 -16.17 -6.56 5.88
C SER A 82 -16.40 -5.12 5.42
N LYS A 83 -15.95 -4.13 6.23
CA LYS A 83 -16.04 -2.70 5.92
C LYS A 83 -15.33 -2.28 4.63
N TYR A 84 -14.31 -3.02 4.19
CA TYR A 84 -13.58 -2.73 2.95
C TYR A 84 -14.19 -3.40 1.71
N GLN A 85 -15.11 -4.36 1.88
CA GLN A 85 -15.65 -5.14 0.77
C GLN A 85 -16.56 -4.33 -0.15
N HIS A 86 -17.27 -3.33 0.40
CA HIS A 86 -18.17 -2.48 -0.38
C HIS A 86 -17.42 -1.72 -1.47
N ASP A 87 -16.34 -1.03 -1.09
CA ASP A 87 -15.53 -0.26 -2.02
C ASP A 87 -14.80 -1.16 -3.01
N ASN A 88 -14.34 -2.34 -2.57
CA ASN A 88 -13.73 -3.33 -3.46
C ASN A 88 -14.70 -3.79 -4.56
N LYS A 89 -15.95 -4.08 -4.20
CA LYS A 89 -16.98 -4.44 -5.18
C LYS A 89 -17.26 -3.29 -6.15
N LYS A 90 -17.44 -2.07 -5.63
CA LYS A 90 -17.71 -0.88 -6.42
C LYS A 90 -16.61 -0.60 -7.45
N ASN A 91 -15.35 -0.75 -7.03
CA ASN A 91 -14.17 -0.44 -7.84
C ASN A 91 -13.65 -1.65 -8.63
N LYS A 92 -14.33 -2.81 -8.54
CA LYS A 92 -13.90 -4.09 -9.16
C LYS A 92 -12.47 -4.48 -8.76
N CYS A 93 -12.17 -4.36 -7.48
CA CYS A 93 -10.90 -4.72 -6.90
C CYS A 93 -10.94 -6.16 -6.39
N TYR A 94 -10.10 -7.02 -6.99
CA TYR A 94 -10.13 -8.45 -6.72
C TYR A 94 -9.02 -8.86 -5.76
N PRO A 95 -9.24 -9.89 -4.91
CA PRO A 95 -8.18 -10.38 -4.05
C PRO A 95 -7.00 -10.92 -4.87
N ILE A 96 -5.80 -10.74 -4.36
CA ILE A 96 -4.56 -11.21 -4.95
C ILE A 96 -4.17 -12.54 -4.31
N ARG A 97 -3.42 -13.38 -5.03
CA ARG A 97 -2.89 -14.64 -4.50
C ARG A 97 -1.48 -14.45 -3.96
N PHE A 98 -1.22 -15.07 -2.83
CA PHE A 98 0.07 -15.06 -2.17
C PHE A 98 0.44 -16.47 -1.72
N SER A 99 1.73 -16.81 -1.77
CA SER A 99 2.23 -18.05 -1.17
C SER A 99 2.09 -17.98 0.35
N LYS A 100 1.56 -19.05 0.96
CA LYS A 100 1.47 -19.18 2.43
C LYS A 100 2.82 -18.98 3.10
N LYS A 101 3.90 -19.48 2.46
CA LYS A 101 5.27 -19.35 2.97
C LYS A 101 5.68 -17.88 3.08
N ILE A 102 5.46 -17.09 2.02
CA ILE A 102 5.84 -15.67 1.98
C ILE A 102 5.09 -14.91 3.08
N ILE A 103 3.78 -15.14 3.24
CA ILE A 103 3.00 -14.44 4.26
C ILE A 103 3.50 -14.77 5.67
N LEU A 104 3.77 -16.05 5.95
CA LEU A 104 4.28 -16.47 7.25
C LEU A 104 5.69 -15.91 7.54
N GLU A 105 6.49 -15.69 6.51
CA GLU A 105 7.84 -15.15 6.65
C GLU A 105 7.82 -13.64 6.92
N PHE A 106 6.97 -12.88 6.22
CA PHE A 106 6.99 -11.41 6.27
C PHE A 106 5.91 -10.78 7.14
N HIS A 107 4.78 -11.43 7.39
CA HIS A 107 3.64 -10.81 8.10
C HIS A 107 3.32 -11.47 9.45
N ASN A 108 4.20 -12.34 9.94
CA ASN A 108 4.10 -12.98 11.26
C ASN A 108 4.97 -12.27 12.31
N GLU A 109 5.05 -10.95 12.22
CA GLU A 109 5.88 -10.11 13.10
C GLU A 109 5.28 -9.87 14.49
N GLY A 110 3.98 -10.15 14.63
CA GLY A 110 3.25 -9.99 15.89
C GLY A 110 2.59 -8.61 16.02
N PHE A 111 2.40 -8.20 17.27
CA PHE A 111 1.62 -7.02 17.63
C PHE A 111 2.50 -6.04 18.40
N LYS A 112 2.32 -4.74 18.16
CA LYS A 112 2.88 -3.67 18.98
C LYS A 112 1.75 -2.87 19.63
N ASN A 113 1.81 -2.71 20.94
CA ASN A 113 0.84 -1.91 21.70
C ASN A 113 1.07 -0.41 21.44
N LEU A 114 -0.01 0.34 21.22
CA LEU A 114 0.00 1.79 20.97
C LEU A 114 -0.82 2.58 22.00
N GLY A 115 -1.30 1.92 23.05
CA GLY A 115 -2.25 2.48 24.01
C GLY A 115 -3.63 2.67 23.41
N ASP A 116 -4.44 3.51 24.03
CA ASP A 116 -5.80 3.82 23.58
C ASP A 116 -5.76 4.81 22.40
N LEU A 117 -6.13 4.37 21.19
CA LEU A 117 -6.09 5.20 19.99
C LEU A 117 -7.40 5.95 19.73
N ASN A 118 -8.52 5.48 20.28
CA ASN A 118 -9.86 6.00 19.97
C ASN A 118 -10.61 6.56 21.19
N GLY A 119 -9.97 6.63 22.35
CA GLY A 119 -10.51 7.20 23.59
C GLY A 119 -11.50 6.28 24.32
N ASP A 120 -11.56 4.99 23.97
CA ASP A 120 -12.51 4.04 24.56
C ASP A 120 -12.00 3.38 25.86
N LYS A 121 -10.80 3.77 26.31
CA LYS A 121 -10.07 3.29 27.49
C LYS A 121 -9.58 1.84 27.38
N LYS A 122 -9.57 1.26 26.19
CA LYS A 122 -8.92 -0.03 25.92
C LYS A 122 -7.62 0.22 25.16
N GLU A 123 -6.64 -0.64 25.41
CA GLU A 123 -5.39 -0.56 24.66
C GLU A 123 -5.56 -1.20 23.29
N ASP A 124 -5.14 -0.46 22.27
CA ASP A 124 -5.04 -0.92 20.90
C ASP A 124 -3.61 -1.34 20.59
N SER A 125 -3.49 -2.37 19.76
CA SER A 125 -2.23 -2.82 19.19
C SER A 125 -2.32 -2.82 17.68
N VAL A 126 -1.18 -2.65 17.03
CA VAL A 126 -1.02 -2.67 15.58
C VAL A 126 -0.33 -3.95 15.13
N PHE A 127 -0.68 -4.40 13.92
CA PHE A 127 0.00 -5.45 13.19
C PHE A 127 -0.01 -5.11 11.70
N VAL A 128 0.85 -5.77 10.92
CA VAL A 128 1.01 -5.50 9.48
C VAL A 128 0.53 -6.70 8.69
N LEU A 129 -0.24 -6.42 7.63
CA LEU A 129 -0.57 -7.40 6.59
C LEU A 129 -0.42 -6.76 5.22
N GLN A 130 -0.25 -7.59 4.20
CA GLN A 130 -0.31 -7.16 2.79
C GLN A 130 -1.63 -6.44 2.42
N ASN A 131 -1.60 -5.80 1.25
CA ASN A 131 -2.78 -5.27 0.59
C ASN A 131 -3.91 -6.30 0.40
N LEU A 132 -5.16 -5.84 0.45
CA LEU A 132 -6.34 -6.71 0.39
C LEU A 132 -6.73 -7.12 -1.03
N ASN A 133 -6.31 -6.37 -2.06
CA ASN A 133 -6.76 -6.54 -3.43
C ASN A 133 -5.86 -5.85 -4.47
N SER A 134 -6.16 -6.09 -5.74
CA SER A 134 -5.43 -5.61 -6.92
C SER A 134 -5.44 -4.10 -7.17
N CYS A 135 -6.25 -3.33 -6.43
CA CYS A 135 -6.29 -1.86 -6.55
C CYS A 135 -5.40 -1.16 -5.52
N GLU A 136 -4.81 -1.93 -4.60
CA GLU A 136 -4.00 -1.43 -3.51
C GLU A 136 -2.54 -1.81 -3.76
N GLU A 137 -1.63 -0.96 -3.31
CA GLU A 137 -0.19 -1.19 -3.32
C GLU A 137 0.30 -1.23 -1.87
N GLY A 138 1.46 -1.87 -1.65
CA GLY A 138 2.11 -1.91 -0.34
C GLY A 138 1.41 -2.77 0.71
N ASP A 139 1.92 -2.66 1.92
CA ASP A 139 1.34 -3.26 3.12
C ASP A 139 0.43 -2.26 3.85
N SER A 140 -0.28 -2.73 4.86
CA SER A 140 -1.17 -1.90 5.68
C SER A 140 -1.03 -2.20 7.16
N TYR A 141 -1.16 -1.16 7.97
CA TYR A 141 -1.27 -1.25 9.42
C TYR A 141 -2.73 -1.49 9.82
N TYR A 142 -2.97 -2.59 10.51
CA TYR A 142 -4.27 -2.97 11.09
C TYR A 142 -4.20 -2.88 12.61
N PHE A 143 -5.35 -2.65 13.24
CA PHE A 143 -5.44 -2.42 14.68
C PHE A 143 -6.33 -3.46 15.36
N THR A 144 -6.10 -3.74 16.64
CA THR A 144 -6.88 -4.70 17.46
C THR A 144 -8.23 -4.17 17.94
N ASP A 145 -8.71 -3.07 17.35
CA ASP A 145 -10.11 -2.68 17.32
C ASP A 145 -10.54 -2.58 15.85
N ASN A 146 -11.52 -3.40 15.45
CA ASN A 146 -12.06 -3.41 14.09
C ASN A 146 -12.79 -2.11 13.72
N ASN A 147 -13.10 -1.23 14.67
CA ASN A 147 -13.66 0.10 14.40
C ASN A 147 -12.60 1.06 13.87
N ILE A 148 -11.35 0.92 14.30
CA ILE A 148 -10.23 1.74 13.83
C ILE A 148 -9.95 1.36 12.36
N PRO A 149 -9.95 2.33 11.42
CA PRO A 149 -9.59 2.05 10.02
C PRO A 149 -8.12 1.67 9.92
N ARG A 150 -7.78 0.79 8.98
CA ARG A 150 -6.38 0.49 8.66
C ARG A 150 -5.71 1.74 8.07
N ILE A 151 -4.40 1.84 8.19
CA ILE A 151 -3.59 2.78 7.41
C ILE A 151 -3.02 2.00 6.24
N GLN A 152 -3.48 2.32 5.04
CA GLN A 152 -2.90 1.79 3.81
C GLN A 152 -1.65 2.59 3.47
N THR A 153 -0.56 1.89 3.18
CA THR A 153 0.69 2.50 2.75
C THR A 153 0.90 2.25 1.26
N GLU A 154 1.94 2.84 0.69
CA GLU A 154 2.44 2.52 -0.66
C GLU A 154 3.80 1.78 -0.57
N SER A 155 4.09 1.18 0.59
CA SER A 155 5.38 0.56 0.88
C SER A 155 5.22 -0.88 1.37
N TYR A 156 6.15 -1.73 0.96
CA TYR A 156 6.32 -3.10 1.47
C TYR A 156 7.35 -3.20 2.61
N CYS A 157 7.82 -2.05 3.12
CA CYS A 157 8.70 -1.97 4.28
C CYS A 157 7.96 -1.42 5.49
N CYS A 158 6.87 -2.11 5.82
CA CYS A 158 6.05 -1.81 6.98
C CYS A 158 6.32 -2.87 8.04
N HIS A 159 6.63 -2.43 9.25
CA HIS A 159 6.79 -3.31 10.40
C HIS A 159 5.95 -2.75 11.55
N PRO A 160 5.37 -3.58 12.43
CA PRO A 160 4.69 -3.09 13.63
C PRO A 160 5.59 -2.15 14.45
N GLU A 161 6.91 -2.36 14.45
CA GLU A 161 7.84 -1.46 15.15
C GLU A 161 8.00 -0.07 14.51
N SER A 162 7.60 0.10 13.25
CA SER A 162 7.68 1.37 12.52
C SER A 162 6.52 2.32 12.80
N ILE A 163 5.61 1.98 13.70
CA ILE A 163 4.57 2.90 14.17
C ILE A 163 4.73 3.08 15.68
N PHE A 164 4.58 4.32 16.13
CA PHE A 164 4.83 4.72 17.51
C PHE A 164 3.60 5.47 18.01
N SER A 165 3.14 5.17 19.21
CA SER A 165 2.24 6.07 19.93
C SER A 165 3.03 7.30 20.37
N ILE A 166 2.51 8.49 20.09
CA ILE A 166 3.08 9.75 20.57
C ILE A 166 2.25 10.37 21.70
N GLY A 167 1.28 9.60 22.21
CA GLY A 167 0.35 10.00 23.25
C GLY A 167 -0.77 10.90 22.75
N ASP A 168 -1.73 11.18 23.64
CA ASP A 168 -2.84 12.10 23.43
C ASP A 168 -2.36 13.56 23.41
N ILE A 169 -2.05 14.07 22.22
CA ILE A 169 -1.53 15.43 21.98
C ILE A 169 -2.62 16.46 22.16
N ASP A 170 -3.78 16.21 21.57
CA ASP A 170 -4.89 17.16 21.56
C ASP A 170 -5.85 17.01 22.75
N GLU A 171 -5.55 16.11 23.67
CA GLU A 171 -6.25 15.90 24.93
C GLU A 171 -7.74 15.61 24.72
N ASP A 172 -8.04 14.72 23.78
CA ASP A 172 -9.39 14.23 23.50
C ASP A 172 -9.63 12.78 23.99
N GLY A 173 -8.58 12.15 24.54
CA GLY A 173 -8.60 10.80 25.08
C GLY A 173 -7.97 9.75 24.17
N GLY A 174 -7.81 10.01 22.87
CA GLY A 174 -7.15 9.11 21.93
C GLY A 174 -5.69 9.49 21.70
N ASN A 175 -4.82 8.50 21.56
CA ASN A 175 -3.42 8.74 21.24
C ASN A 175 -3.22 9.03 19.74
N GLU A 176 -2.40 10.04 19.43
CA GLU A 176 -1.80 10.18 18.11
C GLU A 176 -0.68 9.16 17.88
N ILE A 177 -0.35 8.96 16.60
CA ILE A 177 0.73 8.08 16.18
C ILE A 177 1.74 8.78 15.25
N ALA A 178 2.96 8.28 15.26
CA ALA A 178 3.98 8.55 14.26
C ALA A 178 4.29 7.27 13.48
N GLU A 179 4.18 7.32 12.16
CA GLU A 179 4.58 6.26 11.23
C GLU A 179 5.96 6.61 10.67
N TYR A 180 6.95 5.75 10.92
CA TYR A 180 8.24 5.78 10.23
C TYR A 180 8.10 5.15 8.84
N TYR A 181 7.94 6.01 7.84
CA TYR A 181 7.76 5.63 6.46
C TYR A 181 9.10 5.47 5.72
N SER A 182 9.20 4.39 4.93
CA SER A 182 10.38 4.00 4.17
C SER A 182 9.98 3.32 2.88
N SER A 183 10.56 3.70 1.73
CA SER A 183 10.38 2.97 0.46
C SER A 183 11.29 1.73 0.32
N CYS A 184 11.80 1.17 1.43
CA CYS A 184 12.88 0.18 1.51
C CYS A 184 14.26 0.69 1.06
N THR A 185 14.37 1.15 -0.18
CA THR A 185 15.66 1.41 -0.86
C THR A 185 16.15 2.84 -0.81
N SER A 186 15.27 3.81 -0.50
CA SER A 186 15.62 5.23 -0.49
C SER A 186 16.34 5.66 0.78
N ASN A 187 17.29 6.60 0.69
CA ASN A 187 17.85 7.29 1.85
C ASN A 187 16.90 8.33 2.46
N PHE A 188 15.83 8.67 1.74
CA PHE A 188 14.77 9.55 2.21
C PHE A 188 13.72 8.71 2.94
N LYS A 189 13.73 8.83 4.26
CA LYS A 189 12.73 8.30 5.17
C LYS A 189 11.99 9.47 5.78
N SER A 190 10.84 9.21 6.37
CA SER A 190 10.06 10.27 7.02
C SER A 190 9.25 9.74 8.17
N PHE A 191 8.97 10.60 9.15
CA PHE A 191 7.88 10.37 10.09
C PHE A 191 6.62 11.06 9.57
N ARG A 192 5.51 10.32 9.48
CA ARG A 192 4.19 10.85 9.20
C ARG A 192 3.37 10.81 10.48
N ILE A 193 2.80 11.96 10.85
CA ILE A 193 1.99 12.07 12.07
C ILE A 193 0.52 11.94 11.70
N TRP A 194 -0.20 11.12 12.46
CA TRP A 194 -1.62 10.88 12.25
C TRP A 194 -2.38 11.03 13.56
N THR A 195 -3.60 11.56 13.46
CA THR A 195 -4.61 11.54 14.54
C THR A 195 -5.83 10.78 14.06
N LEU A 196 -6.53 10.09 14.97
CA LEU A 196 -7.77 9.39 14.67
C LEU A 196 -8.96 10.25 15.12
N LYS A 197 -9.73 10.77 14.18
CA LYS A 197 -10.96 11.55 14.46
C LYS A 197 -12.14 10.97 13.70
N ASP A 198 -13.29 10.83 14.35
CA ASP A 198 -14.51 10.28 13.75
C ASP A 198 -14.29 8.95 13.02
N ASN A 199 -13.48 8.05 13.61
CA ASN A 199 -13.05 6.78 13.02
C ASN A 199 -12.34 6.93 11.65
N LYS A 200 -11.60 8.01 11.46
CA LYS A 200 -10.78 8.27 10.26
C LYS A 200 -9.41 8.81 10.66
N TRP A 201 -8.37 8.26 10.04
CA TRP A 201 -7.03 8.82 10.18
C TRP A 201 -6.95 10.15 9.41
N LYS A 202 -6.56 11.20 10.12
CA LYS A 202 -6.23 12.51 9.56
C LYS A 202 -4.72 12.68 9.64
N PHE A 203 -4.10 12.90 8.48
CA PHE A 203 -2.69 13.27 8.39
C PHE A 203 -2.50 14.67 9.00
N ILE A 204 -1.48 14.82 9.84
CA ILE A 204 -1.14 16.09 10.50
C ILE A 204 0.07 16.73 9.85
N GLU A 205 1.20 16.03 9.80
CA GLU A 205 2.47 16.58 9.30
C GLU A 205 3.45 15.47 8.92
N GLN A 206 4.42 15.79 8.05
CA GLN A 206 5.54 14.92 7.72
C GLN A 206 6.88 15.58 8.04
N PHE A 207 7.78 14.81 8.65
CA PHE A 207 9.15 15.22 8.97
C PHE A 207 10.15 14.33 8.24
N GLY A 208 11.11 14.94 7.56
CA GLY A 208 12.24 14.24 6.98
C GLY A 208 13.09 13.53 8.04
N PHE A 209 13.52 12.31 7.72
CA PHE A 209 14.51 11.57 8.49
C PHE A 209 15.58 11.03 7.56
N PHE A 210 16.45 11.93 7.10
CA PHE A 210 17.57 11.61 6.24
C PHE A 210 18.60 10.74 6.97
N TYR A 211 19.34 9.94 6.21
CA TYR A 211 20.44 9.13 6.74
C TYR A 211 21.41 9.98 7.57
N ASN A 212 21.55 9.63 8.85
CA ASN A 212 22.20 10.46 9.86
C ASN A 212 23.51 9.84 10.41
N ASN A 213 24.16 8.96 9.64
CA ASN A 213 25.37 8.24 10.03
C ASN A 213 25.24 7.47 11.37
N GLY A 214 24.03 7.00 11.71
CA GLY A 214 23.77 6.26 12.94
C GLY A 214 23.72 7.12 14.21
N LYS A 215 23.66 8.45 14.09
CA LYS A 215 23.51 9.35 15.24
C LYS A 215 22.18 9.18 15.97
N TYR A 216 21.11 8.88 15.23
CA TYR A 216 19.80 8.59 15.75
C TYR A 216 19.32 7.27 15.14
N GLU A 217 19.18 6.26 15.98
CA GLU A 217 18.56 4.98 15.62
C GLU A 217 17.06 5.09 15.87
N VAL A 218 16.26 5.08 14.81
CA VAL A 218 14.79 5.32 14.86
C VAL A 218 14.10 4.57 16.00
N PHE A 219 14.31 3.27 16.10
CA PHE A 219 13.59 2.42 17.06
C PHE A 219 14.11 2.54 18.50
N LYS A 220 15.29 3.14 18.72
CA LYS A 220 15.90 3.29 20.05
C LYS A 220 15.86 4.72 20.57
N ASP A 221 15.90 5.68 19.66
CA ASP A 221 16.06 7.11 19.96
C ASP A 221 14.80 7.92 19.64
N PHE A 222 13.66 7.28 19.36
CA PHE A 222 12.42 7.98 18.98
C PHE A 222 11.99 9.02 20.02
N ASP A 223 12.17 8.72 21.31
CA ASP A 223 11.90 9.63 22.43
C ASP A 223 12.75 10.92 22.39
N LYS A 224 13.92 10.88 21.73
CA LYS A 224 14.79 12.05 21.52
C LYS A 224 14.37 12.88 20.30
N LEU A 225 13.51 12.33 19.43
CA LEU A 225 13.05 12.98 18.20
C LEU A 225 11.72 13.72 18.39
N TYR A 226 11.00 13.47 19.47
CA TYR A 226 9.64 13.95 19.65
C TYR A 226 9.40 14.47 21.07
N LYS A 227 8.56 15.52 21.21
CA LYS A 227 8.11 16.02 22.50
C LYS A 227 6.76 16.73 22.41
N LYS A 228 5.77 16.30 23.20
CA LYS A 228 4.56 17.09 23.51
C LYS A 228 4.94 18.39 24.23
N ILE A 229 4.36 19.50 23.81
CA ILE A 229 4.58 20.83 24.43
C ILE A 229 3.38 21.21 25.29
N SER A 230 2.18 21.12 24.74
CA SER A 230 0.90 21.44 25.39
C SER A 230 -0.24 20.77 24.62
N LYS A 231 -1.49 20.97 25.06
CA LYS A 231 -2.68 20.60 24.27
C LYS A 231 -2.54 21.10 22.82
N ASN A 232 -2.82 20.21 21.87
CA ASN A 232 -2.74 20.38 20.42
C ASN A 232 -1.35 20.74 19.89
N LYS A 233 -0.28 20.65 20.70
CA LYS A 233 1.02 21.19 20.31
C LYS A 233 2.15 20.26 20.68
N PHE A 234 2.97 19.97 19.68
CA PHE A 234 4.16 19.15 19.85
C PHE A 234 5.30 19.69 18.99
N LYS A 235 6.50 19.16 19.23
CA LYS A 235 7.64 19.37 18.33
C LYS A 235 8.28 18.05 17.95
N PHE A 236 8.85 18.05 16.75
CA PHE A 236 9.58 16.94 16.19
C PHE A 236 10.92 17.43 15.65
N LEU A 237 11.98 16.64 15.83
CA LEU A 237 13.30 16.92 15.27
C LEU A 237 13.34 16.40 13.83
N GLU A 238 13.24 17.30 12.87
CA GLU A 238 13.44 16.99 11.47
C GLU A 238 14.93 16.88 11.17
N ILE A 239 15.30 15.85 10.40
CA ILE A 239 16.63 15.68 9.81
C ILE A 239 16.42 15.67 8.30
N SER A 240 16.54 16.83 7.66
CA SER A 240 16.10 17.02 6.28
C SER A 240 17.15 16.67 5.23
N ASP A 241 18.44 16.87 5.55
CA ASP A 241 19.53 16.67 4.59
C ASP A 241 20.90 16.53 5.30
N MET A 242 21.93 16.22 4.51
CA MET A 242 23.33 16.29 4.88
C MET A 242 24.08 17.23 3.94
N ARG A 243 24.65 18.30 4.50
CA ARG A 243 25.47 19.25 3.75
C ARG A 243 26.71 18.56 3.17
N GLY A 244 27.30 19.15 2.13
CA GLY A 244 28.51 18.61 1.48
C GLY A 244 29.75 18.47 2.38
N ASN A 245 29.75 19.11 3.55
CA ASN A 245 30.78 18.95 4.59
C ASN A 245 30.47 17.82 5.61
N GLY A 246 29.40 17.06 5.41
CA GLY A 246 28.95 15.99 6.30
C GLY A 246 28.10 16.45 7.50
N GLU A 247 27.82 17.75 7.63
CA GLU A 247 26.96 18.27 8.69
C GLU A 247 25.48 17.99 8.37
N MET A 248 24.77 17.38 9.32
CA MET A 248 23.32 17.17 9.21
C MET A 248 22.55 18.48 9.39
N VAL A 249 21.62 18.73 8.48
CA VAL A 249 20.61 19.78 8.64
C VAL A 249 19.53 19.24 9.58
N LYS A 250 19.42 19.84 10.77
CA LYS A 250 18.47 19.42 11.80
C LYS A 250 17.72 20.61 12.36
N GLU A 251 16.40 20.47 12.50
CA GLU A 251 15.55 21.54 13.01
C GLU A 251 14.45 20.97 13.91
N TRP A 252 14.22 21.59 15.07
CA TRP A 252 13.03 21.31 15.86
C TRP A 252 11.86 22.10 15.27
N ARG A 253 10.98 21.40 14.55
CA ARG A 253 9.74 21.98 14.03
C ARG A 253 8.62 21.79 15.05
N THR A 254 7.87 22.85 15.29
CA THR A 254 6.71 22.85 16.18
C THR A 254 5.44 22.82 15.35
N VAL A 255 4.53 21.91 15.69
CA VAL A 255 3.22 21.76 15.03
C VAL A 255 2.13 22.08 16.03
N THR A 256 1.10 22.79 15.55
CA THR A 256 -0.16 22.99 16.27
C THR A 256 -1.25 22.29 15.47
N MET A 257 -1.96 21.35 16.09
CA MET A 257 -3.04 20.59 15.47
C MET A 257 -4.32 21.43 15.41
N GLU A 258 -4.98 21.35 14.24
CA GLU A 258 -6.29 21.96 13.96
C GLU A 258 -7.44 20.97 14.14
#